data_AF-A0A238BM53-F1
#
_entry.id   AF-A0A238BM53-F1
#
_cell.length_a   1.000
_cell.length_b   1.000
_cell.length_c   1.000
_cell.angle_alpha   90.00
_cell.angle_beta   90.00
_cell.angle_gamma   90.00
#
_symmetry.space_group_name_H-M   'P 1'
#
loop_
_entity.id
_entity.type
_entity.pdbx_description
1 polymer ?
#
loop_
_entity_poly.entity_id
_entity_poly.type
_entity_poly.pdbx_seq_one_letter_code
_entity_poly.pdbx_strand_id
1 'polypeptide(L)'
;MEGRGLFKLFAGATSTFRESRLLANNMLKSRKKDKDGKNDKEEKKQEKVRKDSKEEISKKEEKQQQTAANNHMNGMTTAPTSIPQIKTEDVSNETIPVDAPPPTSLKKHALAGGPALARRDRRQSSSLFLVSTNRELVKLPNIKDAEPAAQEELFIQKLRQCSVVFDFAVDPLSDLKYKEVKSLSVYHPQLAYCVVQFLEKDPTLTEPVILSLLKFWPKVHSPKEVMFLNEFEEILDVIEPTEFQKVMVPLFQQLARCISSPHFQVAERALYYWNNEYIMSLISDNAVVILPIMFPALYRNSKNHWNKTIHGLIYNALKLFMEINQRLFDECSQNFNREREDENAKLKEKISKWEIVEKKARQNPQFSEVSQQLQNTCSSLAQLSMNENGKIEPVDTTKIKQQAARYAIDRIQERPLTRRKSELPHDPNTDRALDEHRRHEPYLPTVPHE
;
A
#
# COMPACT_ATOMS: atom_id res chain seq x y z
N MET A 1 36.11 -6.99 -30.39
CA MET A 1 35.85 -7.95 -29.31
C MET A 1 34.91 -7.35 -28.26
N GLU A 2 33.66 -7.01 -28.59
CA GLU A 2 32.67 -6.58 -27.61
C GLU A 2 31.29 -7.07 -28.06
N GLY A 3 30.95 -8.30 -27.67
CA GLY A 3 29.72 -8.97 -28.10
C GLY A 3 29.36 -10.17 -27.22
N ARG A 4 29.83 -10.20 -25.97
CA ARG A 4 29.62 -11.33 -25.05
C ARG A 4 28.91 -10.97 -23.73
N GLY A 5 28.47 -9.73 -23.56
CA GLY A 5 27.77 -9.27 -22.34
C GLY A 5 26.26 -9.59 -22.31
N LEU A 6 25.58 -9.58 -23.46
CA LEU A 6 24.11 -9.71 -23.51
C LEU A 6 23.59 -11.17 -23.51
N PHE A 7 24.44 -12.15 -23.82
CA PHE A 7 24.03 -13.57 -23.81
C PHE A 7 24.02 -14.22 -22.42
N LYS A 8 24.68 -13.63 -21.41
CA LYS A 8 24.68 -14.17 -20.03
C LYS A 8 23.41 -13.82 -19.24
N LEU A 9 22.69 -12.75 -19.62
CA LEU A 9 21.39 -12.41 -19.04
C LEU A 9 20.24 -13.29 -19.57
N PHE A 10 20.33 -13.75 -20.82
CA PHE A 10 19.33 -14.66 -21.39
C PHE A 10 19.50 -16.13 -20.95
N ALA A 11 20.72 -16.56 -20.63
CA ALA A 11 20.98 -17.92 -20.13
C ALA A 11 20.53 -18.14 -18.67
N GLY A 12 20.45 -17.07 -17.85
CA GLY A 12 19.91 -17.14 -16.49
C GLY A 12 18.39 -17.33 -16.43
N ALA A 13 17.66 -16.83 -17.43
CA ALA A 13 16.20 -16.96 -17.53
C ALA A 13 15.73 -18.35 -17.99
N THR A 14 16.58 -19.11 -18.70
CA THR A 14 16.26 -20.48 -19.15
C THR A 14 16.61 -21.53 -18.10
N SER A 15 17.59 -21.27 -17.22
CA SER A 15 17.91 -22.09 -16.04
C SER A 15 16.77 -22.11 -15.03
N THR A 16 16.22 -20.93 -14.71
CA THR A 16 15.07 -20.75 -13.80
C THR A 16 13.78 -21.36 -14.35
N PHE A 17 13.61 -21.41 -15.68
CA PHE A 17 12.49 -22.10 -16.32
C PHE A 17 12.60 -23.63 -16.23
N ARG A 18 13.82 -24.18 -16.27
CA ARG A 18 14.09 -25.62 -16.13
C ARG A 18 13.91 -26.09 -14.67
N GLU A 19 14.36 -25.30 -13.70
CA GLU A 19 14.12 -25.54 -12.27
C GLU A 19 12.64 -25.43 -11.90
N SER A 20 11.91 -24.44 -12.44
CA SER A 20 10.47 -24.29 -12.21
C SER A 20 9.65 -25.46 -12.78
N ARG A 21 10.04 -26.02 -13.93
CA ARG A 21 9.40 -27.20 -14.51
C ARG A 21 9.73 -28.48 -13.73
N LEU A 22 10.94 -28.59 -13.17
CA LEU A 22 11.34 -29.68 -12.28
C LEU A 22 10.59 -29.61 -10.93
N LEU A 23 10.41 -28.43 -10.36
CA LEU A 23 9.63 -28.21 -9.14
C LEU A 23 8.13 -28.48 -9.35
N ALA A 24 7.55 -28.02 -10.47
CA ALA A 24 6.16 -28.33 -10.80
C ALA A 24 5.93 -29.84 -11.03
N ASN A 25 6.86 -30.52 -11.70
CA ASN A 25 6.82 -31.98 -11.86
C ASN A 25 7.05 -32.73 -10.53
N ASN A 26 7.87 -32.19 -9.63
CA ASN A 26 8.08 -32.77 -8.29
C ASN A 26 6.85 -32.56 -7.38
N MET A 27 6.15 -31.44 -7.51
CA MET A 27 4.87 -31.17 -6.82
C MET A 27 3.74 -32.08 -7.34
N LEU A 28 3.71 -32.35 -8.65
CA LEU A 28 2.78 -33.32 -9.26
C LEU A 28 3.12 -34.77 -8.87
N LYS A 29 4.41 -35.13 -8.78
CA LYS A 29 4.86 -36.45 -8.29
C LYS A 29 4.63 -36.63 -6.78
N SER A 30 4.79 -35.57 -5.97
CA SER A 30 4.47 -35.59 -4.53
C SER A 30 2.97 -35.75 -4.33
N ARG A 31 2.12 -35.03 -5.09
CA ARG A 31 0.66 -35.23 -5.07
C ARG A 31 0.23 -36.64 -5.47
N LYS A 32 0.97 -37.30 -6.38
CA LYS A 32 0.70 -38.70 -6.75
C LYS A 32 1.12 -39.66 -5.63
N LYS A 33 2.29 -39.44 -5.02
CA LYS A 33 2.80 -40.20 -3.86
C LYS A 33 1.95 -40.01 -2.59
N ASP A 34 1.39 -38.83 -2.38
CA ASP A 34 0.49 -38.51 -1.26
C ASP A 34 -0.93 -39.04 -1.48
N LYS A 35 -1.39 -39.17 -2.74
CA LYS A 35 -2.64 -39.87 -3.10
C LYS A 35 -2.51 -41.38 -2.94
N ASP A 36 -1.41 -41.96 -3.42
CA ASP A 36 -1.16 -43.40 -3.29
C ASP A 36 -0.93 -43.76 -1.80
N GLY A 37 -0.22 -42.91 -1.03
CA GLY A 37 -0.03 -43.08 0.41
C GLY A 37 -1.26 -42.78 1.28
N LYS A 38 -2.26 -42.04 0.77
CA LYS A 38 -3.57 -41.87 1.42
C LYS A 38 -4.46 -43.09 1.18
N ASN A 39 -4.45 -43.66 -0.03
CA ASN A 39 -5.16 -44.91 -0.31
C ASN A 39 -4.63 -46.07 0.54
N ASP A 40 -3.31 -46.22 0.69
CA ASP A 40 -2.70 -47.24 1.57
C ASP A 40 -3.02 -47.02 3.06
N LYS A 41 -3.19 -45.75 3.49
CA LYS A 41 -3.58 -45.42 4.87
C LYS A 41 -5.08 -45.59 5.11
N GLU A 42 -5.92 -45.37 4.11
CA GLU A 42 -7.36 -45.66 4.18
C GLU A 42 -7.65 -47.16 4.15
N GLU A 43 -6.92 -47.96 3.37
CA GLU A 43 -6.98 -49.42 3.42
C GLU A 43 -6.51 -49.95 4.78
N LYS A 44 -5.38 -49.46 5.32
CA LYS A 44 -4.91 -49.84 6.66
C LYS A 44 -5.83 -49.35 7.79
N LYS A 45 -6.54 -48.24 7.62
CA LYS A 45 -7.50 -47.73 8.61
C LYS A 45 -8.81 -48.51 8.55
N GLN A 46 -9.27 -48.94 7.36
CA GLN A 46 -10.41 -49.84 7.22
C GLN A 46 -10.11 -51.26 7.73
N GLU A 47 -8.87 -51.75 7.57
CA GLU A 47 -8.45 -53.04 8.10
C GLU A 47 -8.25 -53.02 9.63
N LYS A 48 -7.81 -51.89 10.19
CA LYS A 48 -7.73 -51.68 11.64
C LYS A 48 -9.11 -51.54 12.29
N VAL A 49 -10.04 -50.80 11.67
CA VAL A 49 -11.43 -50.73 12.14
C VAL A 49 -12.12 -52.10 12.08
N ARG A 50 -11.86 -52.92 11.04
CA ARG A 50 -12.35 -54.30 10.97
C ARG A 50 -11.74 -55.23 12.04
N LYS A 51 -10.53 -54.96 12.54
CA LYS A 51 -9.91 -55.68 13.66
C LYS A 51 -10.43 -55.22 15.02
N ASP A 52 -10.58 -53.92 15.22
CA ASP A 52 -11.09 -53.34 16.47
C ASP A 52 -12.58 -53.69 16.68
N SER A 53 -13.38 -53.75 15.60
CA SER A 53 -14.77 -54.23 15.68
C SER A 53 -14.88 -55.73 16.00
N LYS A 54 -13.87 -56.55 15.66
CA LYS A 54 -13.82 -57.96 16.06
C LYS A 54 -13.39 -58.14 17.52
N GLU A 55 -12.57 -57.25 18.05
CA GLU A 55 -12.20 -57.23 19.48
C GLU A 55 -13.31 -56.67 20.39
N GLU A 56 -14.11 -55.70 19.93
CA GLU A 56 -15.25 -55.17 20.71
C GLU A 56 -16.42 -56.16 20.82
N ILE A 57 -16.63 -57.00 19.80
CA ILE A 57 -17.65 -58.07 19.85
C ILE A 57 -17.20 -59.18 20.81
N SER A 58 -15.90 -59.48 20.88
CA SER A 58 -15.34 -60.45 21.84
C SER A 58 -15.35 -59.95 23.30
N LYS A 59 -15.35 -58.63 23.55
CA LYS A 59 -15.31 -58.06 24.91
C LYS A 59 -16.69 -57.71 25.48
N LYS A 60 -17.74 -57.70 24.66
CA LYS A 60 -19.13 -57.48 25.12
C LYS A 60 -19.81 -58.74 25.68
N GLU A 61 -19.24 -59.93 25.48
CA GLU A 61 -19.76 -61.18 26.06
C GLU A 61 -19.21 -61.49 27.47
N GLU A 62 -18.20 -60.77 27.96
CA GLU A 62 -17.55 -61.07 29.26
C GLU A 62 -17.86 -60.11 30.42
N LYS A 63 -18.78 -59.14 30.26
CA LYS A 63 -19.13 -58.22 31.36
C LYS A 63 -20.63 -57.94 31.50
N GLN A 64 -21.43 -59.00 31.42
CA GLN A 64 -22.73 -59.11 32.10
C GLN A 64 -22.62 -60.11 33.26
N GLN A 65 -21.75 -59.81 34.23
CA GLN A 65 -21.86 -60.36 35.58
C GLN A 65 -21.03 -59.49 36.54
N GLN A 66 -21.61 -59.27 37.71
CA GLN A 66 -21.12 -58.61 38.91
C GLN A 66 -21.40 -57.11 39.13
N THR A 67 -22.21 -56.97 40.17
CA THR A 67 -22.90 -55.87 40.84
C THR A 67 -22.10 -55.22 41.98
N ALA A 68 -22.53 -53.99 42.33
CA ALA A 68 -22.70 -53.40 43.66
C ALA A 68 -21.53 -52.71 44.44
N ALA A 69 -21.86 -51.49 44.90
CA ALA A 69 -21.66 -50.90 46.25
C ALA A 69 -20.79 -49.63 46.41
N ASN A 70 -21.47 -48.58 46.92
CA ASN A 70 -21.11 -47.56 47.94
C ASN A 70 -20.23 -46.30 47.67
N ASN A 71 -20.90 -45.13 47.80
CA ASN A 71 -20.66 -43.94 48.66
C ASN A 71 -19.26 -43.27 48.81
N HIS A 72 -19.11 -41.96 48.53
CA HIS A 72 -19.32 -40.79 49.45
C HIS A 72 -18.63 -39.45 49.00
N MET A 73 -19.28 -38.32 49.30
CA MET A 73 -18.84 -36.93 49.64
C MET A 73 -18.16 -35.90 48.68
N ASN A 74 -18.87 -34.75 48.56
CA ASN A 74 -18.52 -33.31 48.70
C ASN A 74 -17.69 -32.49 47.68
N GLY A 75 -18.33 -31.39 47.23
CA GLY A 75 -17.85 -30.00 47.40
C GLY A 75 -17.13 -29.35 46.21
N MET A 76 -17.78 -28.41 45.51
CA MET A 76 -17.16 -27.62 44.43
C MET A 76 -17.45 -26.12 44.62
N THR A 77 -16.39 -25.32 44.76
CA THR A 77 -16.38 -23.84 44.64
C THR A 77 -15.36 -23.43 43.59
N THR A 78 -15.70 -22.37 42.85
CA THR A 78 -15.11 -21.87 41.61
C THR A 78 -13.92 -20.93 41.84
N ALA A 79 -12.86 -21.04 41.02
CA ALA A 79 -11.80 -20.04 40.87
C ALA A 79 -11.57 -19.73 39.37
N PRO A 80 -11.38 -18.46 38.97
CA PRO A 80 -11.10 -18.07 37.58
C PRO A 80 -9.60 -17.95 37.28
N THR A 81 -9.21 -18.28 36.05
CA THR A 81 -7.85 -18.15 35.52
C THR A 81 -7.65 -16.81 34.82
N SER A 82 -6.68 -16.05 35.28
CA SER A 82 -6.27 -14.71 34.81
C SER A 82 -5.27 -14.76 33.64
N ILE A 83 -5.48 -13.87 32.68
CA ILE A 83 -4.59 -13.50 31.57
C ILE A 83 -3.56 -12.45 32.09
N PRO A 84 -2.27 -12.47 31.70
CA PRO A 84 -1.27 -11.55 32.26
C PRO A 84 -1.28 -10.18 31.57
N GLN A 85 -1.34 -9.10 32.37
CA GLN A 85 -1.05 -7.72 31.99
C GLN A 85 0.43 -7.39 32.25
N ILE A 86 1.10 -6.74 31.29
CA ILE A 86 2.44 -6.16 31.46
C ILE A 86 2.29 -4.74 32.02
N LYS A 87 2.90 -4.49 33.18
CA LYS A 87 3.10 -3.16 33.79
C LYS A 87 4.51 -2.66 33.44
N THR A 88 4.61 -1.37 33.13
CA THR A 88 5.86 -0.62 33.00
C THR A 88 6.32 -0.13 34.38
N GLU A 89 7.56 -0.45 34.76
CA GLU A 89 8.26 0.22 35.87
C GLU A 89 9.63 0.71 35.39
N ASP A 90 9.94 1.94 35.79
CA ASP A 90 11.24 2.62 35.64
C ASP A 90 12.33 1.92 36.45
N VAL A 91 13.48 1.64 35.84
CA VAL A 91 14.73 1.40 36.58
C VAL A 91 15.93 2.01 35.83
N SER A 92 16.63 2.89 36.53
CA SER A 92 17.89 3.54 36.20
C SER A 92 19.12 2.63 36.36
N ASN A 93 20.11 2.85 35.49
CA ASN A 93 21.55 2.56 35.55
C ASN A 93 22.14 1.15 35.22
N GLU A 94 22.82 1.15 34.05
CA GLU A 94 24.08 0.51 33.62
C GLU A 94 24.24 -1.02 33.49
N THR A 95 24.32 -1.49 32.22
CA THR A 95 25.59 -1.93 31.59
C THR A 95 25.39 -2.06 30.07
N ILE A 96 26.12 -1.26 29.27
CA ILE A 96 26.04 -1.26 27.80
C ILE A 96 27.09 -2.23 27.22
N PRO A 97 26.74 -3.11 26.26
CA PRO A 97 27.69 -4.01 25.58
C PRO A 97 28.76 -3.27 24.77
N VAL A 98 29.97 -3.84 24.71
CA VAL A 98 31.25 -3.22 24.34
C VAL A 98 31.43 -2.89 22.84
N ASP A 99 30.35 -2.84 22.03
CA ASP A 99 30.47 -2.67 20.57
C ASP A 99 29.44 -1.70 19.94
N ALA A 100 28.83 -0.83 20.76
CA ALA A 100 27.98 0.25 20.25
C ALA A 100 28.81 1.51 19.88
N PRO A 101 28.64 2.11 18.69
CA PRO A 101 29.29 3.38 18.35
C PRO A 101 28.80 4.51 19.28
N PRO A 102 29.66 5.47 19.66
CA PRO A 102 29.35 6.43 20.71
C PRO A 102 28.24 7.43 20.30
N PRO A 103 27.39 7.88 21.23
CA PRO A 103 26.39 8.91 20.96
C PRO A 103 27.10 10.25 20.71
N THR A 104 26.90 10.80 19.52
CA THR A 104 27.48 12.09 19.12
C THR A 104 26.81 13.22 19.89
N SER A 105 27.52 13.79 20.87
CA SER A 105 27.09 15.00 21.56
C SER A 105 27.24 16.22 20.65
N LEU A 106 26.13 16.82 20.23
CA LEU A 106 26.12 18.09 19.50
C LEU A 106 26.55 19.24 20.43
N LYS A 107 27.85 19.54 20.47
CA LYS A 107 28.36 20.77 21.10
C LYS A 107 27.96 21.97 20.26
N LYS A 108 27.16 22.85 20.87
CA LYS A 108 26.72 24.14 20.35
C LYS A 108 27.93 25.09 20.27
N HIS A 109 28.69 25.05 19.18
CA HIS A 109 29.74 26.03 18.95
C HIS A 109 29.16 27.38 18.51
N ALA A 110 29.55 28.41 19.26
CA ALA A 110 29.24 29.80 19.02
C ALA A 110 29.81 30.29 17.68
N LEU A 111 28.92 30.64 16.76
CA LEU A 111 29.19 31.51 15.60
C LEU A 111 28.17 32.66 15.57
N ALA A 112 27.79 33.15 16.74
CA ALA A 112 27.00 34.36 16.91
C ALA A 112 27.94 35.57 16.96
N GLY A 113 28.40 36.00 15.79
CA GLY A 113 29.23 37.20 15.62
C GLY A 113 28.89 37.98 14.34
N GLY A 114 27.69 37.80 13.79
CA GLY A 114 27.17 38.62 12.68
C GLY A 114 26.29 39.75 13.22
N PRO A 115 26.21 40.91 12.54
CA PRO A 115 25.38 42.02 12.99
C PRO A 115 23.92 41.57 13.14
N ALA A 116 23.26 42.06 14.19
CA ALA A 116 21.86 41.74 14.48
C ALA A 116 21.00 42.04 13.25
N LEU A 117 20.51 40.99 12.60
CA LEU A 117 19.43 41.12 11.62
C LEU A 117 18.24 41.67 12.39
N ALA A 118 17.91 42.94 12.13
CA ALA A 118 16.71 43.58 12.64
C ALA A 118 15.53 42.61 12.44
N ARG A 119 14.80 42.35 13.52
CA ARG A 119 13.53 41.59 13.49
C ARG A 119 12.69 42.20 12.39
N ARG A 120 12.56 41.47 11.27
CA ARG A 120 11.59 41.83 10.24
C ARG A 120 10.23 41.74 10.90
N ASP A 121 9.54 42.88 10.91
CA ASP A 121 8.15 42.94 11.32
C ASP A 121 7.35 41.82 10.66
N ARG A 122 6.52 41.20 11.51
CA ARG A 122 5.43 40.28 11.23
C ARG A 122 5.07 40.29 9.74
N ARG A 123 5.60 39.30 9.01
CA ARG A 123 5.12 39.00 7.67
C ARG A 123 3.60 38.91 7.78
N GLN A 124 2.88 39.77 7.04
CA GLN A 124 1.46 39.54 6.78
C GLN A 124 1.39 38.20 6.06
N SER A 125 1.16 37.16 6.86
CA SER A 125 0.84 35.85 6.33
C SER A 125 -0.47 36.04 5.58
N SER A 126 -0.45 35.81 4.27
CA SER A 126 -1.67 35.67 3.48
C SER A 126 -2.47 34.42 3.88
N SER A 127 -2.07 33.70 4.94
CA SER A 127 -2.88 32.64 5.54
C SER A 127 -4.10 33.26 6.23
N LEU A 128 -5.28 32.93 5.72
CA LEU A 128 -6.58 33.20 6.37
C LEU A 128 -6.68 32.63 7.80
N PHE A 129 -5.74 31.79 8.20
CA PHE A 129 -5.72 31.13 9.51
C PHE A 129 -4.87 31.92 10.50
N LEU A 130 -5.50 32.36 11.59
CA LEU A 130 -4.83 32.94 12.74
C LEU A 130 -4.33 31.82 13.65
N VAL A 131 -3.05 31.87 14.05
CA VAL A 131 -2.47 30.97 15.05
C VAL A 131 -3.23 31.14 16.36
N SER A 132 -3.63 30.04 16.99
CA SER A 132 -4.37 30.07 18.25
C SER A 132 -3.49 30.51 19.41
N THR A 133 -4.04 31.33 20.30
CA THR A 133 -3.35 31.82 21.50
C THR A 133 -3.17 30.70 22.54
N ASN A 134 -4.21 29.90 22.79
CA ASN A 134 -4.12 28.67 23.57
C ASN A 134 -4.02 27.45 22.65
N ARG A 135 -2.99 26.63 22.86
CA ARG A 135 -2.65 25.46 22.04
C ARG A 135 -2.59 24.17 22.87
N GLU A 136 -2.95 24.23 24.14
CA GLU A 136 -2.90 23.08 25.04
C GLU A 136 -4.10 22.18 24.81
N LEU A 137 -3.85 21.02 24.24
CA LEU A 137 -4.87 20.03 23.93
C LEU A 137 -4.79 18.84 24.90
N VAL A 138 -5.95 18.35 25.31
CA VAL A 138 -6.09 17.15 26.14
C VAL A 138 -6.58 16.01 25.25
N LYS A 139 -5.97 14.83 25.36
CA LYS A 139 -6.44 13.65 24.62
C LYS A 139 -7.79 13.19 25.17
N LEU A 140 -8.83 13.30 24.34
CA LEU A 140 -10.19 12.86 24.68
C LEU A 140 -10.41 11.38 24.33
N PRO A 141 -11.31 10.66 25.05
CA PRO A 141 -11.70 9.27 24.74
C PRO A 141 -12.20 9.08 23.30
N ASN A 142 -12.25 7.85 22.79
CA ASN A 142 -12.88 7.60 21.49
C ASN A 142 -14.40 7.74 21.59
N ILE A 143 -15.03 8.18 20.50
CA ILE A 143 -16.48 8.39 20.45
C ILE A 143 -17.23 7.06 20.65
N LYS A 144 -16.76 6.00 19.98
CA LYS A 144 -17.32 4.64 20.09
C LYS A 144 -17.35 4.09 21.52
N ASP A 145 -16.40 4.51 22.36
CA ASP A 145 -16.25 4.00 23.73
C ASP A 145 -17.08 4.80 24.75
N ALA A 146 -17.70 5.90 24.34
CA ALA A 146 -18.51 6.75 25.21
C ALA A 146 -19.97 6.30 25.27
N GLU A 147 -20.62 6.55 26.40
CA GLU A 147 -22.06 6.31 26.54
C GLU A 147 -22.86 7.09 25.49
N PRO A 148 -23.96 6.53 24.94
CA PRO A 148 -24.73 7.17 23.86
C PRO A 148 -25.14 8.62 24.15
N ALA A 149 -25.48 8.94 25.41
CA ALA A 149 -25.85 10.29 25.83
C ALA A 149 -24.70 11.30 25.80
N ALA A 150 -23.44 10.85 25.89
CA ALA A 150 -22.25 11.69 25.90
C ALA A 150 -21.55 11.78 24.53
N GLN A 151 -21.94 10.95 23.55
CA GLN A 151 -21.28 10.88 22.24
C GLN A 151 -21.36 12.19 21.46
N GLU A 152 -22.52 12.85 21.44
CA GLU A 152 -22.71 14.12 20.75
C GLU A 152 -21.83 15.22 21.33
N GLU A 153 -21.84 15.39 22.66
CA GLU A 153 -21.00 16.36 23.36
C GLU A 153 -19.51 16.06 23.13
N LEU A 154 -19.10 14.79 23.18
CA LEU A 154 -17.73 14.37 22.92
C LEU A 154 -17.29 14.67 21.47
N PHE A 155 -18.19 14.48 20.50
CA PHE A 155 -17.95 14.86 19.10
C PHE A 155 -17.74 16.37 18.96
N ILE A 156 -18.59 17.19 19.58
CA ILE A 156 -18.44 18.65 19.59
C ILE A 156 -17.11 19.06 20.23
N GLN A 157 -16.73 18.44 21.35
CA GLN A 157 -15.45 18.71 22.01
C GLN A 157 -14.26 18.39 21.09
N LYS A 158 -14.27 17.25 20.39
CA LYS A 158 -13.24 16.90 19.41
C LYS A 158 -13.19 17.87 18.23
N LEU A 159 -14.34 18.31 17.70
CA LEU A 159 -14.40 19.34 16.65
C LEU A 159 -13.79 20.68 17.14
N ARG A 160 -14.10 21.09 18.38
CA ARG A 160 -13.49 22.28 18.99
C ARG A 160 -11.98 22.15 19.09
N GLN A 161 -11.45 20.97 19.45
CA GLN A 161 -10.00 20.72 19.43
C GLN A 161 -9.42 20.88 18.02
N CYS A 162 -10.11 20.38 16.99
CA CYS A 162 -9.69 20.55 15.59
C CYS A 162 -9.57 22.03 15.17
N SER A 163 -10.26 22.96 15.84
CA SER A 163 -10.17 24.40 15.53
C SER A 163 -8.88 25.08 16.00
N VAL A 164 -8.09 24.43 16.88
CA VAL A 164 -6.83 24.99 17.40
C VAL A 164 -5.73 24.94 16.33
N VAL A 165 -5.23 26.09 15.90
CA VAL A 165 -4.19 26.24 14.86
C VAL A 165 -2.82 26.35 15.51
N PHE A 166 -1.92 25.44 15.14
CA PHE A 166 -0.51 25.46 15.54
C PHE A 166 0.34 26.25 14.55
N ASP A 167 1.39 26.88 15.06
CA ASP A 167 2.43 27.48 14.25
C ASP A 167 3.52 26.45 13.93
N PHE A 168 3.91 26.37 12.66
CA PHE A 168 5.00 25.53 12.16
C PHE A 168 6.15 26.36 11.57
N ALA A 169 5.95 27.67 11.39
CA ALA A 169 6.90 28.55 10.72
C ALA A 169 7.98 29.09 11.67
N VAL A 170 7.64 29.31 12.94
CA VAL A 170 8.57 29.84 13.94
C VAL A 170 9.44 28.73 14.55
N ASP A 171 8.80 27.64 14.97
CA ASP A 171 9.50 26.46 15.51
C ASP A 171 8.72 25.17 15.14
N PRO A 172 9.23 24.36 14.19
CA PRO A 172 8.59 23.12 13.79
C PRO A 172 8.42 22.12 14.94
N LEU A 173 9.29 22.19 15.96
CA LEU A 173 9.32 21.28 17.11
C LEU A 173 8.51 21.79 18.31
N SER A 174 7.89 22.97 18.24
CA SER A 174 7.02 23.42 19.33
C SER A 174 5.75 22.57 19.42
N ASP A 175 5.14 22.50 20.60
CA ASP A 175 3.81 21.94 20.81
C ASP A 175 3.61 20.49 20.33
N LEU A 176 4.68 19.70 20.14
CA LEU A 176 4.63 18.31 19.65
C LEU A 176 3.56 17.48 20.37
N LYS A 177 3.56 17.51 21.71
CA LYS A 177 2.58 16.85 22.57
C LYS A 177 1.13 17.17 22.19
N TYR A 178 0.84 18.43 21.85
CA TYR A 178 -0.50 18.89 21.54
C TYR A 178 -0.84 18.69 20.06
N LYS A 179 0.15 18.82 19.17
CA LYS A 179 0.03 18.48 17.74
C LYS A 179 -0.33 17.00 17.55
N GLU A 180 0.23 16.10 18.37
CA GLU A 180 -0.09 14.67 18.33
C GLU A 180 -1.56 14.36 18.64
N VAL A 181 -2.23 15.16 19.47
CA VAL A 181 -3.67 15.01 19.78
C VAL A 181 -4.54 15.17 18.53
N LYS A 182 -4.06 15.93 17.53
CA LYS A 182 -4.72 16.14 16.23
C LYS A 182 -4.08 15.35 15.09
N SER A 183 -3.20 14.41 15.39
CA SER A 183 -2.58 13.57 14.36
C SER A 183 -3.63 12.70 13.67
N LEU A 184 -3.39 12.37 12.40
CA LEU A 184 -4.32 11.57 11.61
C LEU A 184 -4.57 10.19 12.24
N SER A 185 -3.55 9.57 12.85
CA SER A 185 -3.69 8.28 13.53
C SER A 185 -4.64 8.33 14.73
N VAL A 186 -4.70 9.47 15.43
CA VAL A 186 -5.66 9.67 16.51
C VAL A 186 -7.05 9.96 15.96
N TYR A 187 -7.16 10.83 14.93
CA TYR A 187 -8.45 11.31 14.41
C TYR A 187 -9.22 10.29 13.55
N HIS A 188 -8.49 9.46 12.80
CA HIS A 188 -9.06 8.54 11.82
C HIS A 188 -10.09 7.56 12.39
N PRO A 189 -9.84 6.86 13.52
CA PRO A 189 -10.85 5.96 14.08
C PRO A 189 -12.15 6.65 14.46
N GLN A 190 -12.12 7.93 14.86
CA GLN A 190 -13.36 8.64 15.18
C GLN A 190 -14.08 9.12 13.92
N LEU A 191 -13.35 9.48 12.86
CA LEU A 191 -13.94 9.79 11.57
C LEU A 191 -14.62 8.55 10.97
N ALA A 192 -13.92 7.41 10.92
CA ALA A 192 -14.44 6.14 10.43
C ALA A 192 -15.72 5.74 11.18
N TYR A 193 -15.72 5.85 12.51
CA TYR A 193 -16.90 5.63 13.33
C TYR A 193 -18.08 6.52 12.90
N CYS A 194 -17.85 7.83 12.73
CA CYS A 194 -18.91 8.74 12.29
C CYS A 194 -19.44 8.34 10.90
N VAL A 195 -18.56 8.03 9.95
CA VAL A 195 -18.95 7.59 8.60
C VAL A 195 -19.85 6.36 8.66
N VAL A 196 -19.44 5.32 9.39
CA VAL A 196 -20.25 4.09 9.57
C VAL A 196 -21.61 4.41 10.19
N GLN A 197 -21.67 5.24 11.24
CA GLN A 197 -22.95 5.64 11.84
C GLN A 197 -23.88 6.36 10.85
N PHE A 198 -23.35 7.17 9.93
CA PHE A 198 -24.18 7.79 8.89
C PHE A 198 -24.74 6.75 7.91
N LEU A 199 -23.93 5.76 7.51
CA LEU A 199 -24.37 4.71 6.60
C LEU A 199 -25.40 3.76 7.24
N GLU A 200 -25.29 3.46 8.53
CA GLU A 200 -26.31 2.70 9.27
C GLU A 200 -27.66 3.43 9.35
N LYS A 201 -27.65 4.77 9.32
CA LYS A 201 -28.88 5.58 9.35
C LYS A 201 -29.49 5.77 7.98
N ASP A 202 -28.67 5.90 6.95
CA ASP A 202 -29.10 6.08 5.57
C ASP A 202 -28.16 5.33 4.60
N PRO A 203 -28.51 4.10 4.22
CA PRO A 203 -27.70 3.28 3.31
C PRO A 203 -27.51 3.91 1.92
N THR A 204 -28.38 4.83 1.50
CA THR A 204 -28.28 5.48 0.17
C THR A 204 -27.03 6.33 0.02
N LEU A 205 -26.40 6.72 1.15
CA LEU A 205 -25.14 7.44 1.19
C LEU A 205 -23.91 6.56 0.91
N THR A 206 -24.07 5.23 0.87
CA THR A 206 -22.95 4.30 0.75
C THR A 206 -22.17 4.48 -0.55
N GLU A 207 -22.88 4.52 -1.69
CA GLU A 207 -22.26 4.72 -2.99
C GLU A 207 -21.41 6.00 -3.08
N PRO A 208 -21.94 7.21 -2.78
CA PRO A 208 -21.15 8.43 -2.87
C PRO A 208 -19.99 8.47 -1.86
N VAL A 209 -20.13 7.87 -0.68
CA VAL A 209 -19.05 7.77 0.32
C VAL A 209 -17.92 6.88 -0.20
N ILE A 210 -18.22 5.66 -0.65
CA ILE A 210 -17.21 4.73 -1.18
C ILE A 210 -16.50 5.32 -2.40
N LEU A 211 -17.24 5.90 -3.35
CA LEU A 211 -16.64 6.54 -4.51
C LEU A 211 -15.75 7.73 -4.13
N SER A 212 -16.11 8.48 -3.08
CA SER A 212 -15.29 9.58 -2.57
C SER A 212 -14.00 9.07 -1.91
N LEU A 213 -14.07 8.03 -1.08
CA LEU A 213 -12.88 7.41 -0.49
C LEU A 213 -11.95 6.83 -1.57
N LEU A 214 -12.50 6.19 -2.61
CA LEU A 214 -11.72 5.71 -3.76
C LEU A 214 -11.09 6.86 -4.56
N LYS A 215 -11.81 7.98 -4.74
CA LYS A 215 -11.28 9.19 -5.40
C LYS A 215 -10.09 9.77 -4.64
N PHE A 216 -10.13 9.76 -3.31
CA PHE A 216 -9.08 10.30 -2.44
C PHE A 216 -8.05 9.25 -2.01
N TRP A 217 -8.02 8.08 -2.67
CA TRP A 217 -7.12 6.99 -2.29
C TRP A 217 -5.65 7.46 -2.22
N PRO A 218 -4.94 7.22 -1.09
CA PRO A 218 -3.54 7.62 -0.93
C PRO A 218 -2.62 6.90 -1.92
N LYS A 219 -1.76 7.64 -2.65
CA LYS A 219 -0.84 7.06 -3.66
C LYS A 219 0.63 6.99 -3.24
N VAL A 220 1.00 7.71 -2.18
CA VAL A 220 2.40 7.91 -1.75
C VAL A 220 2.58 7.75 -0.24
N HIS A 221 1.61 7.17 0.46
CA HIS A 221 1.63 7.06 1.91
C HIS A 221 0.98 5.76 2.37
N SER A 222 1.75 4.67 2.36
CA SER A 222 1.29 3.31 2.68
C SER A 222 0.54 3.19 4.01
N PRO A 223 0.94 3.84 5.12
CA PRO A 223 0.16 3.78 6.35
C PRO A 223 -1.26 4.35 6.21
N LYS A 224 -1.47 5.34 5.33
CA LYS A 224 -2.81 5.88 5.07
C LYS A 224 -3.62 4.93 4.20
N GLU A 225 -2.98 4.21 3.27
CA GLU A 225 -3.65 3.14 2.53
C GLU A 225 -4.16 2.05 3.47
N VAL A 226 -3.35 1.65 4.46
CA VAL A 226 -3.78 0.68 5.48
C VAL A 226 -4.96 1.22 6.31
N MET A 227 -4.94 2.51 6.66
CA MET A 227 -6.07 3.15 7.37
C MET A 227 -7.35 3.18 6.53
N PHE A 228 -7.25 3.49 5.23
CA PHE A 228 -8.36 3.45 4.29
C PHE A 228 -8.89 2.02 4.14
N LEU A 229 -8.01 1.03 3.97
CA LEU A 229 -8.41 -0.38 3.93
C LEU A 229 -9.12 -0.81 5.23
N ASN A 230 -8.76 -0.24 6.37
CA ASN A 230 -9.48 -0.51 7.62
C ASN A 230 -10.89 0.10 7.62
N GLU A 231 -11.00 1.36 7.23
CA GLU A 231 -12.28 2.06 7.14
C GLU A 231 -13.22 1.40 6.11
N PHE A 232 -12.69 0.96 4.97
CA PHE A 232 -13.47 0.21 3.99
C PHE A 232 -14.01 -1.11 4.53
N GLU A 233 -13.25 -1.83 5.36
CA GLU A 233 -13.77 -3.06 5.98
C GLU A 233 -14.92 -2.74 6.94
N GLU A 234 -14.77 -1.73 7.79
CA GLU A 234 -15.83 -1.29 8.71
C GLU A 234 -17.10 -0.84 7.97
N ILE A 235 -16.95 -0.17 6.81
CA ILE A 235 -18.08 0.19 5.94
C ILE A 235 -18.72 -1.06 5.32
N LEU A 236 -17.90 -2.02 4.86
CA LEU A 236 -18.41 -3.25 4.26
C LEU A 236 -19.07 -4.18 5.27
N ASP A 237 -18.79 -4.07 6.57
CA ASP A 237 -19.49 -4.83 7.60
C ASP A 237 -20.96 -4.41 7.77
N VAL A 238 -21.30 -3.18 7.38
CA VAL A 238 -22.67 -2.64 7.50
C VAL A 238 -23.36 -2.42 6.14
N ILE A 239 -22.68 -2.64 5.02
CA ILE A 239 -23.22 -2.39 3.69
C ILE A 239 -24.37 -3.34 3.36
N GLU A 240 -25.45 -2.82 2.77
CA GLU A 240 -26.51 -3.67 2.22
C GLU A 240 -26.11 -4.29 0.87
N PRO A 241 -26.53 -5.52 0.53
CA PRO A 241 -26.15 -6.17 -0.72
C PRO A 241 -26.52 -5.38 -1.99
N THR A 242 -27.63 -4.65 -1.96
CA THR A 242 -28.11 -3.76 -3.03
C THR A 242 -27.17 -2.58 -3.27
N GLU A 243 -26.65 -1.98 -2.21
CA GLU A 243 -25.67 -0.89 -2.28
C GLU A 243 -24.29 -1.41 -2.70
N PHE A 244 -23.90 -2.59 -2.20
CA PHE A 244 -22.64 -3.24 -2.58
C PHE A 244 -22.52 -3.46 -4.09
N GLN A 245 -23.59 -3.90 -4.76
CA GLN A 245 -23.58 -4.14 -6.22
C GLN A 245 -23.26 -2.89 -7.04
N LYS A 246 -23.59 -1.69 -6.53
CA LYS A 246 -23.29 -0.42 -7.22
C LYS A 246 -21.80 -0.08 -7.19
N VAL A 247 -21.10 -0.51 -6.14
CA VAL A 247 -19.70 -0.12 -5.87
C VAL A 247 -18.68 -1.24 -6.04
N MET A 248 -19.11 -2.50 -6.14
CA MET A 248 -18.21 -3.67 -6.14
C MET A 248 -17.13 -3.59 -7.25
N VAL A 249 -17.46 -3.10 -8.43
CA VAL A 249 -16.49 -3.04 -9.55
C VAL A 249 -15.33 -2.09 -9.23
N PRO A 250 -15.53 -0.79 -8.98
CA PRO A 250 -14.43 0.12 -8.66
C PRO A 250 -13.73 -0.24 -7.34
N LEU A 251 -14.45 -0.76 -6.34
CA LEU A 251 -13.87 -1.22 -5.08
C LEU A 251 -12.88 -2.36 -5.30
N PHE A 252 -13.29 -3.43 -5.99
CA PHE A 252 -12.43 -4.60 -6.20
C PHE A 252 -11.29 -4.32 -7.20
N GLN A 253 -11.48 -3.39 -8.15
CA GLN A 253 -10.35 -2.89 -8.94
C GLN A 253 -9.28 -2.23 -8.07
N GLN A 254 -9.68 -1.50 -7.03
CA GLN A 254 -8.73 -0.90 -6.08
C GLN A 254 -8.09 -1.97 -5.17
N LEU A 255 -8.87 -2.91 -4.63
CA LEU A 255 -8.33 -4.04 -3.86
C LEU A 255 -7.32 -4.86 -4.66
N ALA A 256 -7.57 -5.11 -5.95
CA ALA A 256 -6.63 -5.80 -6.84
C ALA A 256 -5.27 -5.09 -6.93
N ARG A 257 -5.28 -3.75 -6.93
CA ARG A 257 -4.04 -2.93 -6.88
C ARG A 257 -3.36 -3.05 -5.52
N CYS A 258 -4.11 -3.01 -4.42
CA CYS A 258 -3.57 -3.16 -3.07
C CYS A 258 -2.91 -4.52 -2.85
N ILE A 259 -3.52 -5.61 -3.33
CA ILE A 259 -2.96 -6.97 -3.28
C ILE A 259 -1.69 -7.08 -4.13
N SER A 260 -1.64 -6.35 -5.25
CA SER A 260 -0.45 -6.27 -6.10
C SER A 260 0.61 -5.29 -5.58
N SER A 261 0.37 -4.64 -4.44
CA SER A 261 1.31 -3.68 -3.88
C SER A 261 2.58 -4.41 -3.42
N PRO A 262 3.78 -3.86 -3.72
CA PRO A 262 5.02 -4.40 -3.18
C PRO A 262 5.15 -4.17 -1.66
N HIS A 263 4.35 -3.26 -1.09
CA HIS A 263 4.36 -2.92 0.32
C HIS A 263 3.56 -3.93 1.13
N PHE A 264 4.25 -4.75 1.93
CA PHE A 264 3.63 -5.92 2.54
C PHE A 264 2.42 -5.60 3.42
N GLN A 265 2.47 -4.53 4.23
CA GLN A 265 1.35 -4.18 5.11
C GLN A 265 0.06 -3.84 4.33
N VAL A 266 0.19 -3.28 3.13
CA VAL A 266 -0.97 -2.92 2.30
C VAL A 266 -1.58 -4.18 1.69
N ALA A 267 -0.73 -5.05 1.13
CA ALA A 267 -1.18 -6.32 0.54
C ALA A 267 -1.77 -7.27 1.59
N GLU A 268 -1.12 -7.40 2.75
CA GLU A 268 -1.61 -8.20 3.88
C GLU A 268 -2.96 -7.68 4.38
N ARG A 269 -3.08 -6.37 4.63
CA ARG A 269 -4.34 -5.78 5.09
C ARG A 269 -5.50 -5.98 4.12
N ALA A 270 -5.23 -5.88 2.81
CA ALA A 270 -6.23 -6.12 1.77
C ALA A 270 -6.63 -7.61 1.69
N LEU A 271 -5.66 -8.53 1.83
CA LEU A 271 -5.93 -9.98 1.80
C LEU A 271 -6.71 -10.46 3.04
N TYR A 272 -6.68 -9.74 4.15
CA TYR A 272 -7.50 -10.07 5.32
C TYR A 272 -9.00 -9.91 5.11
N TYR A 273 -9.45 -9.25 4.04
CA TYR A 273 -10.87 -9.21 3.67
C TYR A 273 -11.44 -10.62 3.41
N TRP A 274 -10.61 -11.58 2.97
CA TRP A 274 -11.03 -12.98 2.78
C TRP A 274 -11.27 -13.74 4.08
N ASN A 275 -10.91 -13.18 5.23
CA ASN A 275 -11.19 -13.77 6.54
C ASN A 275 -12.50 -13.28 7.14
N ASN A 276 -13.08 -12.21 6.58
CA ASN A 276 -14.35 -11.67 7.03
C ASN A 276 -15.50 -12.43 6.37
N GLU A 277 -16.34 -13.08 7.19
CA GLU A 277 -17.42 -13.95 6.71
C GLU A 277 -18.47 -13.19 5.90
N TYR A 278 -18.80 -11.95 6.30
CA TYR A 278 -19.79 -11.14 5.59
C TYR A 278 -19.26 -10.63 4.25
N ILE A 279 -18.02 -10.14 4.22
CA ILE A 279 -17.39 -9.76 2.94
C ILE A 279 -17.28 -10.98 2.02
N MET A 280 -16.94 -12.15 2.55
CA MET A 280 -16.87 -13.37 1.75
C MET A 280 -18.24 -13.82 1.22
N SER A 281 -19.33 -13.64 1.95
CA SER A 281 -20.67 -13.94 1.42
C SER A 281 -21.04 -12.99 0.27
N LEU A 282 -20.78 -11.68 0.42
CA LEU A 282 -20.97 -10.70 -0.65
C LEU A 282 -20.14 -11.03 -1.90
N ILE A 283 -18.89 -11.47 -1.72
CA ILE A 283 -18.02 -11.92 -2.80
C ILE A 283 -18.60 -13.16 -3.49
N SER A 284 -19.09 -14.13 -2.71
CA SER A 284 -19.66 -15.37 -3.22
C SER A 284 -20.87 -15.11 -4.11
N ASP A 285 -21.80 -14.26 -3.65
CA ASP A 285 -23.03 -13.94 -4.37
C ASP A 285 -22.77 -13.17 -5.68
N ASN A 286 -21.65 -12.44 -5.75
CA ASN A 286 -21.29 -11.60 -6.90
C ASN A 286 -20.03 -12.11 -7.64
N ALA A 287 -19.69 -13.39 -7.48
CA ALA A 287 -18.43 -13.98 -7.95
C ALA A 287 -18.21 -13.83 -9.46
N VAL A 288 -19.29 -13.84 -10.27
CA VAL A 288 -19.24 -13.68 -11.73
C VAL A 288 -18.56 -12.37 -12.14
N VAL A 289 -18.75 -11.30 -11.36
CA VAL A 289 -18.16 -9.99 -11.63
C VAL A 289 -16.82 -9.82 -10.92
N ILE A 290 -16.74 -10.25 -9.65
CA ILE A 290 -15.57 -10.00 -8.80
C ILE A 290 -14.37 -10.87 -9.19
N LEU A 291 -14.59 -12.17 -9.45
CA LEU A 291 -13.49 -13.09 -9.71
C LEU A 291 -12.63 -12.69 -10.93
N PRO A 292 -13.20 -12.33 -12.10
CA PRO A 292 -12.40 -11.86 -13.23
C PRO A 292 -11.55 -10.62 -12.93
N ILE A 293 -11.99 -9.73 -12.03
CA ILE A 293 -11.25 -8.53 -11.62
C ILE A 293 -10.07 -8.91 -10.72
N MET A 294 -10.29 -9.82 -9.77
CA MET A 294 -9.29 -10.18 -8.76
C MET A 294 -8.28 -11.21 -9.25
N PHE A 295 -8.68 -12.09 -10.16
CA PHE A 295 -7.87 -13.21 -10.63
C PHE A 295 -6.50 -12.79 -11.18
N PRO A 296 -6.37 -11.78 -12.06
CA PRO A 296 -5.07 -11.35 -12.58
C PRO A 296 -4.10 -10.91 -11.49
N ALA A 297 -4.57 -10.17 -10.49
CA ALA A 297 -3.76 -9.70 -9.37
C ALA A 297 -3.30 -10.86 -8.49
N LEU A 298 -4.22 -11.73 -8.07
CA LEU A 298 -3.88 -12.88 -7.23
C LEU A 298 -2.94 -13.86 -7.94
N TYR A 299 -3.22 -14.21 -9.19
CA TYR A 299 -2.43 -15.20 -9.92
C TYR A 299 -1.02 -14.71 -10.31
N ARG A 300 -0.86 -13.42 -10.61
CA ARG A 300 0.48 -12.83 -10.85
C ARG A 300 1.34 -12.88 -9.59
N ASN A 301 0.77 -12.45 -8.46
CA ASN A 301 1.49 -12.37 -7.20
C ASN A 301 1.69 -13.75 -6.54
N SER A 302 0.85 -14.74 -6.83
CA SER A 302 1.05 -16.13 -6.38
C SER A 302 2.29 -16.81 -7.01
N LYS A 303 2.98 -16.18 -7.98
CA LYS A 303 4.22 -16.72 -8.53
C LYS A 303 5.46 -16.03 -7.99
N ASN A 304 5.38 -14.71 -7.80
CA ASN A 304 6.57 -13.86 -7.68
C ASN A 304 6.52 -12.87 -6.51
N HIS A 305 5.59 -13.02 -5.54
CA HIS A 305 5.59 -12.14 -4.37
C HIS A 305 6.78 -12.46 -3.44
N TRP A 306 7.55 -11.44 -3.06
CA TRP A 306 8.79 -11.60 -2.29
C TRP A 306 8.55 -12.05 -0.84
N ASN A 307 7.42 -11.64 -0.25
CA ASN A 307 7.02 -11.98 1.11
C ASN A 307 6.24 -13.31 1.14
N LYS A 308 6.74 -14.28 1.92
CA LYS A 308 6.17 -15.63 2.05
C LYS A 308 4.78 -15.66 2.71
N THR A 309 4.51 -14.78 3.68
CA THR A 309 3.22 -14.70 4.37
C THR A 309 2.13 -14.30 3.38
N ILE A 310 2.38 -13.23 2.61
CA ILE A 310 1.47 -12.76 1.57
C ILE A 310 1.24 -13.84 0.51
N HIS A 311 2.30 -14.56 0.13
CA HIS A 311 2.18 -15.69 -0.79
C HIS A 311 1.21 -16.76 -0.29
N GLY A 312 1.27 -17.10 1.01
CA GLY A 312 0.30 -18.00 1.66
C GLY A 312 -1.13 -17.46 1.66
N LEU A 313 -1.32 -16.18 2.00
CA LEU A 313 -2.63 -15.52 1.99
C LEU A 313 -3.24 -15.49 0.58
N ILE A 314 -2.44 -15.22 -0.46
CA ILE A 314 -2.88 -15.25 -1.86
C ILE A 314 -3.35 -16.66 -2.26
N TYR A 315 -2.61 -17.71 -1.88
CA TYR A 315 -3.06 -19.08 -2.16
C TYR A 315 -4.36 -19.44 -1.44
N ASN A 316 -4.53 -18.96 -0.19
CA ASN A 316 -5.79 -19.12 0.51
C ASN A 316 -6.95 -18.45 -0.24
N ALA A 317 -6.78 -17.18 -0.64
CA ALA A 317 -7.78 -16.45 -1.43
C ALA A 317 -8.10 -17.13 -2.77
N LEU A 318 -7.08 -17.61 -3.50
CA LEU A 318 -7.28 -18.39 -4.74
C LEU A 318 -8.05 -19.69 -4.50
N LYS A 319 -7.76 -20.39 -3.39
CA LYS A 319 -8.47 -21.62 -3.00
C LYS A 319 -9.94 -21.33 -2.72
N LEU A 320 -10.25 -20.28 -1.95
CA LEU A 320 -11.63 -19.87 -1.66
C LEU A 320 -12.40 -19.53 -2.95
N PHE A 321 -11.79 -18.80 -3.88
CA PHE A 321 -12.43 -18.51 -5.18
C PHE A 321 -12.69 -19.76 -6.02
N MET A 322 -11.78 -20.73 -6.00
CA MET A 322 -11.97 -22.01 -6.68
C MET A 322 -13.10 -22.83 -6.05
N GLU A 323 -13.28 -22.75 -4.72
CA GLU A 323 -14.37 -23.40 -3.99
C GLU A 323 -15.73 -22.75 -4.28
N ILE A 324 -15.79 -21.41 -4.44
CA ILE A 324 -17.01 -20.68 -4.79
C ILE A 324 -17.53 -21.10 -6.19
N ASN A 325 -16.66 -21.08 -7.20
CA ASN A 325 -17.06 -21.46 -8.57
C ASN A 325 -15.87 -21.97 -9.39
N GLN A 326 -15.68 -23.28 -9.38
CA GLN A 326 -14.58 -23.94 -10.11
C GLN A 326 -14.62 -23.65 -11.62
N ARG A 327 -15.80 -23.68 -12.25
CA ARG A 327 -15.93 -23.47 -13.70
C ARG A 327 -15.50 -22.06 -14.10
N LEU A 328 -15.96 -21.05 -13.35
CA LEU A 328 -15.59 -19.65 -13.59
C LEU A 328 -14.10 -19.41 -13.32
N PHE A 329 -13.54 -20.07 -12.30
CA PHE A 329 -12.11 -20.00 -12.00
C PHE A 329 -11.26 -20.55 -13.15
N ASP A 330 -11.63 -21.70 -13.71
CA ASP A 330 -10.94 -22.31 -14.85
C ASP A 330 -11.04 -21.41 -16.10
N GLU A 331 -12.20 -20.78 -16.34
CA GLU A 331 -12.39 -19.82 -17.43
C GLU A 331 -11.50 -18.57 -17.25
N CYS A 332 -11.45 -18.00 -16.05
CA CYS A 332 -10.59 -16.86 -15.74
C CYS A 332 -9.11 -17.20 -15.96
N SER A 333 -8.70 -18.42 -15.57
CA SER A 333 -7.34 -18.93 -15.79
C SER A 333 -6.99 -19.03 -17.28
N GLN A 334 -7.92 -19.53 -18.10
CA GLN A 334 -7.73 -19.62 -19.55
C GLN A 334 -7.68 -18.23 -20.21
N ASN A 335 -8.62 -17.35 -19.86
CA ASN A 335 -8.67 -15.98 -20.40
C ASN A 335 -7.40 -15.20 -20.04
N PHE A 336 -6.94 -15.29 -18.78
CA PHE A 336 -5.70 -14.65 -18.35
C PHE A 336 -4.47 -15.14 -19.13
N ASN A 337 -4.36 -16.45 -19.39
CA ASN A 337 -3.24 -16.99 -20.18
C ASN A 337 -3.32 -16.52 -21.64
N ARG A 338 -4.52 -16.50 -22.24
CA ARG A 338 -4.75 -15.99 -23.60
C ARG A 338 -4.39 -14.51 -23.72
N GLU A 339 -4.88 -13.67 -22.81
CA GLU A 339 -4.56 -12.24 -22.78
C GLU A 339 -3.05 -11.99 -22.67
N ARG A 340 -2.33 -12.78 -21.87
CA ARG A 340 -0.87 -12.70 -21.79
C ARG A 340 -0.16 -13.09 -23.08
N GLU A 341 -0.66 -14.10 -23.78
CA GLU A 341 -0.12 -14.50 -25.08
C GLU A 341 -0.35 -13.41 -26.12
N ASP A 342 -1.54 -12.80 -26.14
CA ASP A 342 -1.89 -11.68 -27.01
C ASP A 342 -1.06 -10.42 -26.71
N GLU A 343 -0.86 -10.08 -25.43
CA GLU A 343 0.02 -8.97 -25.01
C GLU A 343 1.46 -9.21 -25.46
N ASN A 344 1.97 -10.43 -25.30
CA ASN A 344 3.31 -10.81 -25.76
C ASN A 344 3.43 -10.74 -27.29
N ALA A 345 2.39 -11.15 -28.03
CA ALA A 345 2.36 -11.06 -29.49
C ALA A 345 2.34 -9.59 -29.95
N LYS A 346 1.50 -8.74 -29.35
CA LYS A 346 1.46 -7.29 -29.61
C LYS A 346 2.79 -6.61 -29.31
N LEU A 347 3.46 -7.01 -28.22
CA LEU A 347 4.78 -6.47 -27.88
C LEU A 347 5.83 -6.86 -28.93
N LYS A 348 5.84 -8.11 -29.39
CA LYS A 348 6.73 -8.56 -30.47
C LYS A 348 6.47 -7.81 -31.77
N GLU A 349 5.21 -7.61 -32.13
CA GLU A 349 4.83 -6.83 -33.31
C GLU A 349 5.31 -5.37 -33.19
N LYS A 350 5.12 -4.75 -32.02
CA LYS A 350 5.60 -3.40 -31.73
C LYS A 350 7.11 -3.31 -31.87
N ILE A 351 7.86 -4.27 -31.30
CA ILE A 351 9.32 -4.32 -31.44
C ILE A 351 9.73 -4.46 -32.91
N SER A 352 9.09 -5.34 -33.68
CA SER A 352 9.39 -5.50 -35.11
C SER A 352 9.12 -4.22 -35.92
N LYS A 353 8.03 -3.50 -35.61
CA LYS A 353 7.77 -2.18 -36.22
C LYS A 353 8.89 -1.17 -35.88
N TRP A 354 9.36 -1.16 -34.63
CA TRP A 354 10.49 -0.32 -34.23
C TRP A 354 11.80 -0.70 -34.94
N GLU A 355 12.07 -1.99 -35.15
CA GLU A 355 13.24 -2.46 -35.92
C GLU A 355 13.20 -1.99 -37.38
N ILE A 356 12.02 -1.97 -38.00
CA ILE A 356 11.84 -1.44 -39.35
C ILE A 356 12.13 0.07 -39.39
N VAL A 357 11.60 0.82 -38.42
CA VAL A 357 11.85 2.26 -38.29
C VAL A 357 13.35 2.51 -38.09
N GLU A 358 14.01 1.75 -37.22
CA GLU A 358 15.45 1.86 -36.98
C GLU A 358 16.25 1.55 -38.24
N LYS A 359 15.91 0.48 -38.96
CA LYS A 359 16.58 0.11 -40.22
C LYS A 359 16.43 1.22 -41.27
N LYS A 360 15.24 1.81 -41.41
CA LYS A 360 15.01 2.94 -42.32
C LYS A 360 15.78 4.19 -41.89
N ALA A 361 15.81 4.48 -40.58
CA ALA A 361 16.58 5.59 -40.05
C ALA A 361 18.07 5.45 -40.35
N ARG A 362 18.65 4.24 -40.21
CA ARG A 362 20.05 3.95 -40.54
C ARG A 362 20.40 4.13 -42.03
N GLN A 363 19.40 4.03 -42.92
CA GLN A 363 19.59 4.25 -44.36
C GLN A 363 19.56 5.74 -44.74
N ASN A 364 19.20 6.64 -43.81
CA ASN A 364 19.18 8.06 -44.06
C ASN A 364 20.62 8.60 -44.21
N PRO A 365 20.96 9.36 -45.27
CA PRO A 365 22.27 9.99 -45.42
C PRO A 365 22.71 10.85 -44.23
N GLN A 366 21.76 11.48 -43.53
CA GLN A 366 22.01 12.31 -42.36
C GLN A 366 22.12 11.50 -41.05
N PHE A 367 21.98 10.17 -41.09
CA PHE A 367 21.99 9.32 -39.91
C PHE A 367 23.25 9.50 -39.06
N SER A 368 24.42 9.61 -39.69
CA SER A 368 25.69 9.75 -38.96
C SER A 368 25.74 11.06 -38.15
N GLU A 369 25.28 12.17 -38.75
CA GLU A 369 25.27 13.49 -38.10
C GLU A 369 24.28 13.54 -36.93
N VAL A 370 23.05 13.08 -37.17
CA VAL A 370 22.00 13.03 -36.15
C VAL A 370 22.36 12.05 -35.03
N SER A 371 22.90 10.86 -35.36
CA SER A 371 23.33 9.87 -34.37
C SER A 371 24.43 10.44 -33.47
N GLN A 372 25.38 11.20 -34.03
CA GLN A 372 26.45 11.80 -33.25
C GLN A 372 25.95 12.93 -32.35
N GLN A 373 25.01 13.76 -32.83
CA GLN A 373 24.31 14.76 -32.01
C GLN A 373 23.51 14.14 -30.86
N LEU A 374 22.77 13.06 -31.12
CA LEU A 374 22.02 12.31 -30.11
C LEU A 374 22.95 11.66 -29.09
N GLN A 375 24.06 11.08 -29.54
CA GLN A 375 25.03 10.45 -28.67
C GLN A 375 25.72 11.48 -27.76
N ASN A 376 26.01 12.68 -28.26
CA ASN A 376 26.51 13.80 -27.44
C ASN A 376 25.46 14.27 -26.43
N THR A 377 24.18 14.33 -26.82
CA THR A 377 23.07 14.72 -25.93
C THR A 377 22.83 13.68 -24.83
N CYS A 378 22.77 12.39 -25.18
CA CYS A 378 22.62 11.29 -24.23
C CYS A 378 23.85 11.13 -23.34
N SER A 379 25.06 11.40 -23.85
CA SER A 379 26.28 11.42 -23.04
C SER A 379 26.26 12.58 -22.04
N SER A 380 25.72 13.75 -22.42
CA SER A 380 25.55 14.88 -21.48
C SER A 380 24.53 14.58 -20.38
N LEU A 381 23.44 13.87 -20.68
CA LEU A 381 22.47 13.38 -19.69
C LEU A 381 23.05 12.26 -18.80
N ALA A 382 23.84 11.35 -19.37
CA ALA A 382 24.53 10.31 -18.62
C ALA A 382 25.62 10.88 -17.70
N GLN A 383 26.35 11.90 -18.14
CA GLN A 383 27.34 12.63 -17.33
C GLN A 383 26.70 13.37 -16.15
N LEU A 384 25.47 13.88 -16.31
CA LEU A 384 24.68 14.40 -15.19
C LEU A 384 24.28 13.31 -14.18
N SER A 385 24.20 12.04 -14.60
CA SER A 385 23.85 10.91 -13.73
C SER A 385 25.06 10.15 -13.14
N MET A 386 26.27 10.32 -13.70
CA MET A 386 27.46 9.53 -13.34
C MET A 386 28.47 10.26 -12.45
N ASN A 387 28.16 11.47 -11.98
CA ASN A 387 29.00 12.20 -11.00
C ASN A 387 28.75 11.75 -9.54
N GLU A 388 28.55 10.45 -9.29
CA GLU A 388 28.56 9.90 -7.92
C GLU A 388 29.84 9.13 -7.57
N ASN A 389 30.74 8.85 -8.53
CA ASN A 389 31.93 8.01 -8.27
C ASN A 389 33.30 8.62 -8.66
N GLY A 390 33.37 9.91 -8.95
CA GLY A 390 34.65 10.63 -9.07
C GLY A 390 35.03 11.27 -7.74
N LYS A 391 36.26 11.02 -7.23
CA LYS A 391 36.81 11.72 -6.06
C LYS A 391 36.48 13.21 -6.13
N ILE A 392 35.81 13.72 -5.09
CA ILE A 392 35.47 15.13 -4.93
C ILE A 392 36.77 15.90 -4.74
N GLU A 393 37.33 16.41 -5.83
CA GLU A 393 38.25 17.55 -5.76
C GLU A 393 37.46 18.73 -5.16
N PRO A 394 37.96 19.41 -4.12
CA PRO A 394 37.24 20.50 -3.50
C PRO A 394 37.07 21.63 -4.53
N VAL A 395 35.83 21.80 -4.99
CA VAL A 395 35.44 22.92 -5.83
C VAL A 395 35.77 24.21 -5.09
N ASP A 396 36.66 25.03 -5.67
CA ASP A 396 37.03 26.34 -5.13
C ASP A 396 35.80 27.27 -5.14
N THR A 397 35.11 27.31 -4.00
CA THR A 397 33.88 28.08 -3.79
C THR A 397 34.11 29.59 -3.78
N THR A 398 35.36 30.08 -3.79
CA THR A 398 35.64 31.52 -3.75
C THR A 398 35.18 32.25 -5.01
N LYS A 399 35.36 31.66 -6.19
CA LYS A 399 34.89 32.23 -7.46
C LYS A 399 33.36 32.25 -7.57
N ILE A 400 32.70 31.19 -7.11
CA ILE A 400 31.23 31.08 -7.10
C ILE A 400 30.62 32.10 -6.11
N LYS A 401 31.23 32.28 -4.93
CA LYS A 401 30.81 33.28 -3.94
C LYS A 401 31.04 34.72 -4.41
N GLN A 402 32.15 35.00 -5.09
CA GLN A 402 32.41 36.33 -5.67
C GLN A 402 31.47 36.66 -6.84
N GLN A 403 31.15 35.67 -7.69
CA GLN A 403 30.18 35.82 -8.78
C GLN A 403 28.76 36.07 -8.23
N ALA A 404 28.35 35.33 -7.20
CA ALA A 404 27.06 35.50 -6.53
C ALA A 404 26.95 36.83 -5.78
N ALA A 405 28.03 37.31 -5.16
CA ALA A 405 28.08 38.61 -4.50
C ALA A 405 27.99 39.77 -5.50
N ARG A 406 28.65 39.67 -6.67
CA ARG A 406 28.53 40.65 -7.76
C ARG A 406 27.11 40.70 -8.33
N TYR A 407 26.47 39.55 -8.55
CA TYR A 407 25.08 39.47 -9.01
C TYR A 407 24.06 39.95 -7.98
N ALA A 408 24.35 39.83 -6.68
CA ALA A 408 23.47 40.30 -5.61
C ALA A 408 23.52 41.83 -5.43
N ILE A 409 24.66 42.48 -5.71
CA ILE A 409 24.80 43.94 -5.56
C ILE A 409 24.11 44.68 -6.72
N ASP A 410 24.22 44.21 -7.96
CA ASP A 410 23.67 44.91 -9.14
C ASP A 410 22.15 44.82 -9.30
N ARG A 411 21.46 43.90 -8.58
CA ARG A 411 20.01 43.66 -8.78
C ARG A 411 19.09 44.10 -7.65
N ILE A 412 19.63 44.56 -6.51
CA ILE A 412 18.81 44.91 -5.34
C ILE A 412 18.26 46.35 -5.40
N GLN A 413 18.81 47.25 -6.22
CA GLN A 413 18.37 48.65 -6.21
C GLN A 413 17.13 48.99 -7.07
N GLU A 414 16.66 48.15 -8.01
CA GLU A 414 15.65 48.62 -8.97
C GLU A 414 14.29 47.94 -9.03
N ARG A 415 13.99 46.80 -8.36
CA ARG A 415 12.65 46.17 -8.55
C ARG A 415 12.06 45.52 -7.29
N PRO A 416 10.81 45.84 -6.91
CA PRO A 416 10.08 45.07 -5.92
C PRO A 416 9.83 43.64 -6.45
N LEU A 417 10.02 42.65 -5.59
CA LEU A 417 9.87 41.22 -5.89
C LEU A 417 8.38 40.85 -6.07
N THR A 418 7.79 41.20 -7.20
CA THR A 418 6.57 40.56 -7.68
C THR A 418 6.92 39.24 -8.34
N ARG A 419 6.33 38.15 -7.85
CA ARG A 419 6.39 36.80 -8.44
C ARG A 419 5.99 36.88 -9.92
N ARG A 420 6.96 36.77 -10.84
CA ARG A 420 6.64 36.61 -12.27
C ARG A 420 5.87 35.31 -12.43
N LYS A 421 4.67 35.38 -13.03
CA LYS A 421 4.02 34.19 -13.59
C LYS A 421 5.02 33.56 -14.57
N SER A 422 5.14 32.25 -14.53
CA SER A 422 5.97 31.49 -15.48
C SER A 422 5.37 31.67 -16.87
N GLU A 423 5.97 32.52 -17.69
CA GLU A 423 5.73 32.51 -19.13
C GLU A 423 6.48 31.31 -19.69
N LEU A 424 5.73 30.28 -20.13
CA LEU A 424 6.31 29.24 -20.97
C LEU A 424 6.72 29.86 -22.32
N PRO A 425 7.80 29.39 -22.96
CA PRO A 425 8.14 29.79 -24.31
C PRO A 425 6.95 29.55 -25.24
N HIS A 426 6.57 30.57 -26.02
CA HIS A 426 5.52 30.45 -27.02
C HIS A 426 6.00 29.50 -28.14
N ASP A 427 5.36 28.33 -28.25
CA ASP A 427 5.55 27.39 -29.34
C ASP A 427 4.29 27.37 -30.21
N PRO A 428 4.34 27.93 -31.44
CA PRO A 428 3.20 27.96 -32.35
C PRO A 428 2.61 26.58 -32.66
N ASN A 429 3.41 25.51 -32.55
CA ASN A 429 2.92 24.15 -32.78
C ASN A 429 2.10 23.63 -31.59
N THR A 430 2.47 24.02 -30.37
CA THR A 430 1.75 23.68 -29.15
C THR A 430 0.40 24.40 -29.12
N ASP A 431 0.35 25.68 -29.50
CA ASP A 431 -0.91 26.44 -29.56
C ASP A 431 -1.84 25.88 -30.65
N ARG A 432 -1.32 25.55 -31.83
CA ARG A 432 -2.13 24.92 -32.89
C ARG A 432 -2.65 23.53 -32.48
N ALA A 433 -1.85 22.74 -31.76
CA ALA A 433 -2.27 21.44 -31.26
C ALA A 433 -3.34 21.55 -30.16
N LEU A 434 -3.30 22.61 -29.35
CA LEU A 434 -4.32 22.90 -28.34
C LEU A 434 -5.64 23.39 -28.98
N ASP A 435 -5.55 24.22 -30.02
CA ASP A 435 -6.72 24.70 -30.79
C ASP A 435 -7.39 23.57 -31.59
N GLU A 436 -6.61 22.65 -32.17
CA GLU A 436 -7.12 21.50 -32.91
C GLU A 436 -7.65 20.39 -31.99
N HIS A 437 -7.29 20.39 -30.70
CA HIS A 437 -7.69 19.35 -29.76
C HIS A 437 -9.12 19.56 -29.23
N ARG A 438 -10.11 18.98 -29.93
CA ARG A 438 -11.45 18.81 -29.39
C ARG A 438 -11.46 17.70 -28.33
N ARG A 439 -11.73 18.06 -27.06
CA ARG A 439 -11.93 17.12 -25.96
C ARG A 439 -13.18 16.27 -26.20
N HIS A 440 -13.12 14.99 -25.83
CA HIS A 440 -14.18 14.00 -26.09
C HIS A 440 -15.34 14.01 -25.08
N GLU A 441 -15.40 15.01 -24.19
CA GLU A 441 -16.30 15.07 -23.02
C GLU A 441 -17.18 16.35 -23.06
N PRO A 442 -18.52 16.24 -23.01
CA PRO A 442 -19.43 17.37 -23.25
C PRO A 442 -19.73 18.28 -22.03
N TYR A 443 -19.09 18.09 -20.86
CA TYR A 443 -19.57 18.70 -19.60
C TYR A 443 -18.68 19.78 -18.96
N LEU A 444 -17.83 20.48 -19.70
CA LEU A 444 -17.14 21.66 -19.17
C LEU A 444 -17.27 22.86 -20.11
N PRO A 445 -18.14 23.84 -19.81
CA PRO A 445 -18.18 25.09 -20.57
C PRO A 445 -16.87 25.85 -20.37
N THR A 446 -16.26 26.25 -21.47
CA THR A 446 -15.11 27.16 -21.49
C THR A 446 -15.54 28.54 -21.00
N VAL A 447 -14.84 29.07 -20.00
CA VAL A 447 -15.02 30.43 -19.51
C VAL A 447 -14.71 31.42 -20.65
N PRO A 448 -15.53 32.46 -20.91
CA PRO A 448 -15.17 33.49 -21.88
C PRO A 448 -13.94 34.26 -21.40
N HIS A 449 -13.04 34.56 -22.34
CA HIS A 449 -11.93 35.48 -22.11
C HIS A 449 -12.47 36.91 -21.94
N GLU A 450 -12.25 37.51 -20.78
CA GLU A 450 -12.09 38.96 -20.59
C GLU A 450 -10.70 39.25 -20.01
#